data_AF-A0A940JNJ1-F1
#
_entry.id   AF-A0A940JNJ1-F1
#
_cell.length_a   1.000
_cell.length_b   1.000
_cell.length_c   1.000
_cell.angle_alpha   90.00
_cell.angle_beta   90.00
_cell.angle_gamma   90.00
#
_symmetry.space_group_name_H-M   'P 1'
#
loop_
_entity.id
_entity.type
_entity.pdbx_description
1 polymer ?
#
loop_
_entity_poly.entity_id
_entity_poly.type
_entity_poly.pdbx_seq_one_letter_code
_entity_poly.pdbx_strand_id
1 'polypeptide(L)'
;MSASAEISKPLSRKAVGILTASAAAVGALLLFGAVLPAEYGKDPIGLGKLTGTARLWAPREVKIAPMAGRAAAQKSETRLAFREDVVRIPLAAAGDPDSKNLIEYKVRTPPGATFSYSWSVPDLPADMRSNFYSQLHGHTLEDEETMTVVEYRTSLKAGDAGTVSSSVDGINGWLFENRSKQPVTVEVKLAGFYTLVPPGEPGNEGKILPVGAK
;
A
#
# COMPACT_ATOMS: atom_id res chain seq x y z
N MET A 1 -9.49 60.37 26.57
CA MET A 1 -10.43 59.23 26.62
C MET A 1 -9.62 58.00 27.02
N SER A 2 -9.61 57.64 28.30
CA SER A 2 -8.91 56.43 28.77
C SER A 2 -9.87 55.26 28.75
N ALA A 3 -9.62 54.30 27.85
CA ALA A 3 -10.27 53.00 27.90
C ALA A 3 -9.57 52.17 29.00
N SER A 4 -10.21 52.05 30.16
CA SER A 4 -9.80 51.07 31.16
C SER A 4 -10.04 49.68 30.60
N ALA A 5 -8.96 48.93 30.36
CA ALA A 5 -9.04 47.51 30.06
C ALA A 5 -9.61 46.79 31.31
N GLU A 6 -10.83 46.28 31.21
CA GLU A 6 -11.38 45.40 32.24
C GLU A 6 -10.51 44.14 32.34
N ILE A 7 -9.85 43.96 33.48
CA ILE A 7 -9.13 42.73 33.79
C ILE A 7 -10.19 41.67 34.10
N SER A 8 -10.36 40.68 33.21
CA SER A 8 -11.32 39.60 33.41
C SER A 8 -11.04 38.88 34.73
N LYS A 9 -12.07 38.66 35.54
CA LYS A 9 -11.97 37.93 36.82
C LYS A 9 -11.37 36.53 36.58
N PRO A 10 -10.37 36.09 37.37
CA PRO A 10 -9.74 34.79 37.16
C PRO A 10 -10.75 33.64 37.33
N LEU A 11 -10.56 32.56 36.55
CA LEU A 11 -11.41 31.38 36.61
C LEU A 11 -11.45 30.78 38.03
N SER A 12 -12.62 30.27 38.43
CA SER A 12 -12.75 29.61 39.73
C SER A 12 -11.92 28.32 39.79
N ARG A 13 -11.45 27.92 40.98
CA ARG A 13 -10.71 26.67 41.18
C ARG A 13 -11.46 25.44 40.65
N LYS A 14 -12.78 25.42 40.80
CA LYS A 14 -13.65 24.37 40.26
C LYS A 14 -13.62 24.34 38.73
N ALA A 15 -13.71 25.51 38.09
CA ALA A 15 -13.65 25.63 36.63
C ALA A 15 -12.29 25.17 36.09
N VAL A 16 -11.18 25.56 36.73
CA VAL A 16 -9.85 25.06 36.38
C VAL A 16 -9.77 23.54 36.52
N GLY A 17 -10.26 22.98 37.63
CA GLY A 17 -10.28 21.52 37.84
C GLY A 17 -11.06 20.76 36.77
N ILE A 18 -12.24 21.25 36.39
CA ILE A 18 -13.06 20.66 35.32
C ILE A 18 -12.33 20.72 33.99
N LEU A 19 -11.80 21.90 33.61
CA LEU A 19 -11.09 22.07 32.33
C LEU A 19 -9.87 21.14 32.24
N THR A 20 -9.09 21.03 33.32
CA THR A 20 -7.93 20.12 33.36
C THR A 20 -8.35 18.66 33.24
N ALA A 21 -9.39 18.23 33.96
CA ALA A 21 -9.90 16.87 33.86
C ALA A 21 -10.45 16.55 32.47
N SER A 22 -11.19 17.49 31.87
CA SER A 22 -11.69 17.36 30.50
C SER A 22 -10.55 17.28 29.47
N ALA A 23 -9.53 18.13 29.60
CA ALA A 23 -8.36 18.08 28.73
C ALA A 23 -7.61 16.74 28.85
N ALA A 24 -7.42 16.24 30.08
CA ALA A 24 -6.81 14.93 30.32
C ALA A 24 -7.63 13.79 29.70
N ALA A 25 -8.96 13.82 29.83
CA ALA A 25 -9.84 12.83 29.23
C ALA A 25 -9.77 12.84 27.69
N VAL A 26 -9.79 14.02 27.07
CA VAL A 26 -9.61 14.16 25.62
C VAL A 26 -8.23 13.65 25.19
N GLY A 27 -7.17 13.99 25.93
CA GLY A 27 -5.82 13.49 25.67
C GLY A 27 -5.74 11.97 25.72
N ALA A 28 -6.36 11.34 26.71
CA ALA A 28 -6.43 9.88 26.80
C ALA A 28 -7.20 9.28 25.61
N LEU A 29 -8.34 9.85 25.23
CA LEU A 29 -9.11 9.38 24.07
C LEU A 29 -8.31 9.46 22.78
N LEU A 30 -7.56 10.55 22.56
CA LEU A 30 -6.68 10.69 21.39
C LEU A 30 -5.53 9.68 21.43
N LEU A 31 -4.88 9.52 22.59
CA LEU A 31 -3.77 8.58 22.74
C LEU A 31 -4.21 7.14 22.44
N PHE A 32 -5.25 6.66 23.11
CA PHE A 32 -5.70 5.27 23.01
C PHE A 32 -6.54 4.98 21.77
N GLY A 33 -7.22 6.00 21.23
CA GLY A 33 -8.15 5.84 20.11
C GLY A 33 -7.62 6.26 18.74
N ALA A 34 -6.55 7.05 18.67
CA ALA A 34 -5.96 7.50 17.41
C ALA A 34 -4.45 7.25 17.34
N VAL A 35 -3.67 7.72 18.32
CA VAL A 35 -2.19 7.66 18.27
C VAL A 35 -1.68 6.23 18.37
N LEU A 36 -2.10 5.46 19.38
CA LEU A 36 -1.66 4.08 19.54
C LEU A 36 -2.06 3.18 18.36
N PRO A 37 -3.30 3.26 17.83
CA PRO A 37 -3.66 2.50 16.65
C PRO A 37 -2.88 2.88 15.40
N ALA A 38 -2.70 4.17 15.11
CA ALA A 38 -2.09 4.65 13.87
C ALA A 38 -0.56 4.52 13.85
N GLU A 39 0.12 4.76 14.97
CA GLU A 39 1.60 4.80 15.03
C GLU A 39 2.21 3.48 15.52
N TYR A 40 1.47 2.70 16.31
CA TYR A 40 2.01 1.53 16.99
C TYR A 40 1.21 0.24 16.71
N GLY A 41 0.16 0.28 15.89
CA GLY A 41 -0.68 -0.87 15.58
C GLY A 41 -1.45 -1.42 16.79
N LYS A 42 -1.49 -0.67 17.89
CA LYS A 42 -2.10 -1.07 19.17
C LYS A 42 -3.44 -0.40 19.33
N ASP A 43 -4.52 -1.17 19.23
CA ASP A 43 -5.89 -0.68 19.39
C ASP A 43 -6.57 -1.25 20.65
N PRO A 44 -6.21 -0.76 21.85
CA PRO A 44 -6.65 -1.33 23.12
C PRO A 44 -8.15 -1.12 23.40
N ILE A 45 -8.74 -0.08 22.82
CA ILE A 45 -10.16 0.27 23.03
C ILE A 45 -11.03 0.00 21.78
N GLY A 46 -10.45 -0.50 20.69
CA GLY A 46 -11.16 -0.85 19.44
C GLY A 46 -11.56 0.36 18.57
N LEU A 47 -11.30 1.59 19.04
CA LEU A 47 -11.71 2.80 18.33
C LEU A 47 -10.90 3.00 17.04
N GLY A 48 -9.66 2.51 17.00
CA GLY A 48 -8.83 2.63 15.81
C GLY A 48 -9.35 1.80 14.65
N LYS A 49 -9.79 0.56 14.91
CA LYS A 49 -10.48 -0.29 13.93
C LYS A 49 -11.84 0.27 13.53
N LEU A 50 -12.58 0.82 14.49
CA LEU A 50 -13.92 1.40 14.24
C LEU A 50 -13.84 2.64 13.33
N THR A 51 -12.86 3.52 13.57
CA THR A 51 -12.70 4.78 12.83
C THR A 51 -11.84 4.64 11.59
N GLY A 52 -11.06 3.55 11.49
CA GLY A 52 -10.14 3.30 10.39
C GLY A 52 -8.73 3.88 10.60
N THR A 53 -8.45 4.57 11.72
CA THR A 53 -7.10 5.10 12.00
C THR A 53 -6.06 3.99 12.15
N ALA A 54 -6.47 2.79 12.57
CA ALA A 54 -5.61 1.61 12.63
C ALA A 54 -5.05 1.20 11.24
N ARG A 55 -5.70 1.60 10.13
CA ARG A 55 -5.23 1.29 8.76
C ARG A 55 -4.02 2.12 8.33
N LEU A 56 -3.68 3.17 9.09
CA LEU A 56 -2.54 4.03 8.80
C LEU A 56 -1.22 3.43 9.28
N TRP A 57 -1.29 2.44 10.17
CA TRP A 57 -0.11 1.79 10.71
C TRP A 57 0.56 0.90 9.66
N ALA A 58 1.89 0.99 9.58
CA ALA A 58 2.73 0.10 8.78
C ALA A 58 4.04 -0.20 9.52
N PRO A 59 4.67 -1.37 9.30
CA PRO A 59 6.00 -1.67 9.80
C PRO A 59 7.05 -0.68 9.30
N ARG A 60 8.17 -0.56 10.03
CA ARG A 60 9.28 0.31 9.61
C ARG A 60 9.91 -0.22 8.32
N GLU A 61 9.98 0.61 7.29
CA GLU A 61 10.61 0.23 6.02
C GLU A 61 12.14 0.35 6.06
N VAL A 62 12.83 -0.68 5.54
CA VAL A 62 14.26 -0.67 5.24
C VAL A 62 14.45 -0.87 3.75
N LYS A 63 14.91 0.18 3.05
CA LYS A 63 15.07 0.15 1.60
C LYS A 63 16.40 -0.49 1.21
N ILE A 64 16.35 -1.43 0.27
CA ILE A 64 17.55 -2.02 -0.36
C ILE A 64 17.50 -1.86 -1.87
N ALA A 65 18.67 -1.87 -2.51
CA ALA A 65 18.77 -1.82 -3.97
C ALA A 65 18.34 -3.17 -4.60
N PRO A 66 17.75 -3.15 -5.81
CA PRO A 66 17.53 -4.37 -6.58
C PRO A 66 18.81 -5.17 -6.81
N MET A 67 18.73 -6.50 -6.79
CA MET A 67 19.84 -7.35 -7.21
C MET A 67 20.13 -7.10 -8.70
N ALA A 68 21.31 -6.58 -9.00
CA ALA A 68 21.74 -6.33 -10.37
C ALA A 68 22.14 -7.65 -11.05
N GLY A 69 21.23 -8.23 -11.83
CA GLY A 69 21.48 -9.08 -13.01
C GLY A 69 22.38 -10.32 -12.87
N ARG A 70 22.96 -10.59 -11.71
CA ARG A 70 23.57 -11.86 -11.38
C ARG A 70 22.47 -12.66 -10.69
N ALA A 71 21.94 -13.63 -11.43
CA ALA A 71 21.48 -14.86 -10.82
C ALA A 71 22.66 -15.44 -10.04
N ALA A 72 22.91 -14.92 -8.83
CA ALA A 72 23.52 -15.72 -7.82
C ALA A 72 22.59 -16.92 -7.75
N ALA A 73 23.11 -18.09 -8.13
CA ALA A 73 22.48 -19.34 -7.82
C ALA A 73 22.45 -19.48 -6.29
N GLN A 74 21.63 -18.66 -5.62
CA GLN A 74 21.08 -19.04 -4.35
C GLN A 74 20.32 -20.32 -4.68
N LYS A 75 20.81 -21.43 -4.13
CA LYS A 75 20.05 -22.66 -4.03
C LYS A 75 18.75 -22.32 -3.29
N SER A 76 17.76 -21.83 -4.02
CA SER A 76 16.40 -21.90 -3.56
C SER A 76 16.04 -23.37 -3.64
N GLU A 77 15.95 -24.03 -2.49
CA GLU A 77 15.46 -25.41 -2.40
C GLU A 77 13.99 -25.49 -2.85
N THR A 78 13.29 -24.34 -2.86
CA THR A 78 11.95 -24.16 -3.38
C THR A 78 11.96 -24.09 -4.90
N ARG A 79 11.79 -25.25 -5.54
CA ARG A 79 11.52 -25.31 -6.98
C ARG A 79 10.08 -24.89 -7.26
N LEU A 80 9.85 -23.60 -7.49
CA LEU A 80 8.57 -23.12 -8.00
C LEU A 80 8.31 -23.68 -9.39
N ALA A 81 7.05 -24.04 -9.67
CA ALA A 81 6.63 -24.42 -11.02
C ALA A 81 6.60 -23.18 -11.93
N PHE A 82 7.04 -23.35 -13.17
CA PHE A 82 6.84 -22.32 -14.19
C PHE A 82 5.33 -22.17 -14.43
N ARG A 83 4.87 -20.92 -14.53
CA ARG A 83 3.48 -20.59 -14.82
C ARG A 83 3.37 -19.30 -15.62
N GLU A 84 2.22 -19.17 -16.27
CA GLU A 84 1.82 -18.00 -17.01
C GLU A 84 0.44 -17.56 -16.55
N ASP A 85 0.25 -16.27 -16.34
CA ASP A 85 -1.02 -15.70 -15.93
C ASP A 85 -1.30 -14.42 -16.71
N VAL A 86 -2.57 -14.24 -17.06
CA VAL A 86 -3.11 -12.97 -17.56
C VAL A 86 -4.08 -12.46 -16.53
N VAL A 87 -3.94 -11.19 -16.14
CA VAL A 87 -4.74 -10.57 -15.09
C VAL A 87 -5.37 -9.31 -15.65
N ARG A 88 -6.66 -9.11 -15.37
CA ARG A 88 -7.41 -7.91 -15.75
C ARG A 88 -7.87 -7.20 -14.49
N ILE A 89 -7.37 -5.99 -14.29
CA ILE A 89 -7.56 -5.23 -13.07
C ILE A 89 -8.43 -4.01 -13.40
N PRO A 90 -9.71 -4.01 -13.03
CA PRO A 90 -10.56 -2.84 -13.22
C PRO A 90 -10.19 -1.76 -12.18
N LEU A 91 -10.03 -0.53 -12.63
CA LEU A 91 -9.78 0.65 -11.81
C LEU A 91 -10.85 1.70 -12.06
N ALA A 92 -11.42 2.24 -10.99
CA ALA A 92 -12.37 3.34 -11.06
C ALA A 92 -11.70 4.65 -11.56
N ALA A 93 -12.52 5.65 -11.89
CA ALA A 93 -12.04 6.98 -12.24
C ALA A 93 -11.45 7.71 -11.02
N ALA A 94 -10.57 8.67 -11.27
CA ALA A 94 -9.97 9.49 -10.23
C ALA A 94 -11.01 10.32 -9.45
N GLY A 95 -10.97 10.19 -8.13
CA GLY A 95 -11.95 10.79 -7.22
C GLY A 95 -13.13 9.87 -6.89
N ASP A 96 -13.03 8.59 -7.22
CA ASP A 96 -13.94 7.56 -6.70
C ASP A 96 -13.96 7.59 -5.16
N PRO A 97 -15.15 7.67 -4.52
CA PRO A 97 -15.26 7.82 -3.07
C PRO A 97 -14.79 6.59 -2.29
N ASP A 98 -14.72 5.43 -2.94
CA ASP A 98 -14.22 4.19 -2.35
C ASP A 98 -12.71 3.98 -2.63
N SER A 99 -12.03 4.95 -3.25
CA SER A 99 -10.61 4.89 -3.66
C SER A 99 -10.27 3.68 -4.53
N LYS A 100 -11.23 3.17 -5.32
CA LYS A 100 -11.03 2.01 -6.22
C LYS A 100 -10.25 2.36 -7.49
N ASN A 101 -9.70 3.56 -7.57
CA ASN A 101 -8.83 3.99 -8.66
C ASN A 101 -7.35 3.64 -8.39
N LEU A 102 -7.02 3.10 -7.21
CA LEU A 102 -5.69 2.63 -6.83
C LEU A 102 -5.79 1.18 -6.35
N ILE A 103 -4.86 0.34 -6.78
CA ILE A 103 -4.79 -1.06 -6.36
C ILE A 103 -3.36 -1.56 -6.38
N GLU A 104 -3.09 -2.51 -5.50
CA GLU A 104 -1.85 -3.27 -5.53
C GLU A 104 -2.11 -4.70 -6.00
N TYR A 105 -1.28 -5.18 -6.92
CA TYR A 105 -1.29 -6.55 -7.40
C TYR A 105 0.13 -7.11 -7.49
N LYS A 106 0.38 -8.19 -6.74
CA LYS A 106 1.69 -8.83 -6.60
C LYS A 106 1.61 -10.33 -6.72
N VAL A 107 2.78 -10.91 -6.97
CA VAL A 107 3.03 -12.34 -6.90
C VAL A 107 4.04 -12.62 -5.81
N ARG A 108 3.98 -13.83 -5.24
CA ARG A 108 4.94 -14.28 -4.23
C ARG A 108 6.13 -14.96 -4.89
N THR A 109 7.32 -14.60 -4.41
CA THR A 109 8.60 -15.01 -5.00
C THR A 109 9.65 -15.14 -3.89
N PRO A 110 10.39 -16.26 -3.82
CA PRO A 110 11.59 -16.34 -2.99
C PRO A 110 12.74 -15.51 -3.59
N PRO A 111 13.82 -15.25 -2.83
CA PRO A 111 15.00 -14.57 -3.34
C PRO A 111 15.56 -15.27 -4.58
N GLY A 112 15.94 -14.50 -5.60
CA GLY A 112 16.46 -14.99 -6.87
C GLY A 112 15.40 -15.49 -7.86
N ALA A 113 14.16 -15.73 -7.44
CA ALA A 113 13.09 -16.08 -8.37
C ALA A 113 12.84 -14.94 -9.35
N THR A 114 12.62 -15.32 -10.60
CA THR A 114 12.53 -14.40 -11.73
C THR A 114 11.23 -14.63 -12.50
N PHE A 115 10.61 -13.53 -12.92
CA PHE A 115 9.48 -13.54 -13.84
C PHE A 115 9.58 -12.38 -14.84
N SER A 116 9.13 -12.63 -16.07
CA SER A 116 8.91 -11.59 -17.07
C SER A 116 7.48 -11.07 -16.99
N TYR A 117 7.30 -9.83 -17.44
CA TYR A 117 6.01 -9.18 -17.45
C TYR A 117 5.82 -8.29 -18.66
N SER A 118 4.55 -8.08 -19.00
CA SER A 118 4.11 -6.92 -19.78
C SER A 118 2.76 -6.46 -19.26
N TRP A 119 2.55 -5.16 -19.15
CA TRP A 119 1.24 -4.62 -18.80
C TRP A 119 0.91 -3.40 -19.65
N SER A 120 -0.39 -3.14 -19.81
CA SER A 120 -0.91 -1.99 -20.55
C SER A 120 -2.29 -1.58 -20.06
N VAL A 121 -2.67 -0.34 -20.37
CA VAL A 121 -4.03 0.18 -20.11
C VAL A 121 -4.68 0.51 -21.47
N PRO A 122 -5.27 -0.48 -22.17
CA PRO A 122 -5.76 -0.32 -23.53
C PRO A 122 -6.88 0.73 -23.63
N ASP A 123 -7.69 0.87 -22.58
CA ASP A 123 -8.84 1.76 -22.52
C ASP A 123 -8.46 3.25 -22.38
N LEU A 124 -7.16 3.56 -22.17
CA LEU A 124 -6.68 4.92 -21.95
C LEU A 124 -6.16 5.55 -23.25
N PRO A 125 -6.80 6.62 -23.75
CA PRO A 125 -6.36 7.39 -24.92
C PRO A 125 -4.91 7.86 -24.84
N ALA A 126 -4.27 7.98 -26.02
CA ALA A 126 -2.84 8.24 -26.15
C ALA A 126 -2.39 9.54 -25.45
N ASP A 127 -3.20 10.59 -25.54
CA ASP A 127 -3.00 11.90 -24.91
C ASP A 127 -3.19 11.87 -23.38
N MET A 128 -3.85 10.84 -22.85
CA MET A 128 -4.08 10.66 -21.41
C MET A 128 -3.17 9.63 -20.75
N ARG A 129 -2.24 8.99 -21.49
CA ARG A 129 -1.40 7.91 -20.94
C ARG A 129 -0.49 8.32 -19.79
N SER A 130 -0.13 9.59 -19.68
CA SER A 130 0.62 10.14 -18.54
C SER A 130 -0.21 10.27 -17.25
N ASN A 131 -1.54 10.12 -17.35
CA ASN A 131 -2.45 10.12 -16.19
C ASN A 131 -2.56 8.73 -15.54
N PHE A 132 -1.69 7.80 -15.91
CA PHE A 132 -1.61 6.49 -15.29
C PHE A 132 -0.29 6.34 -14.54
N TYR A 133 -0.38 6.10 -13.24
CA TYR A 133 0.78 5.92 -12.38
C TYR A 133 0.98 4.44 -12.06
N SER A 134 2.24 4.01 -12.07
CA SER A 134 2.62 2.66 -11.67
C SER A 134 3.90 2.68 -10.85
N GLN A 135 3.97 1.85 -9.80
CA GLN A 135 5.17 1.62 -9.01
C GLN A 135 5.46 0.12 -8.91
N LEU A 136 6.48 -0.33 -9.63
CA LEU A 136 7.02 -1.68 -9.51
C LEU A 136 7.96 -1.76 -8.31
N HIS A 137 7.57 -2.54 -7.31
CA HIS A 137 8.31 -2.72 -6.07
C HIS A 137 7.97 -4.07 -5.43
N GLY A 138 8.82 -4.51 -4.52
CA GLY A 138 8.60 -5.69 -3.70
C GLY A 138 8.99 -5.47 -2.25
N HIS A 139 8.49 -6.33 -1.38
CA HIS A 139 8.83 -6.29 0.04
C HIS A 139 8.65 -7.65 0.71
N THR A 140 9.24 -7.79 1.89
CA THR A 140 8.97 -8.90 2.84
C THR A 140 7.54 -8.82 3.38
N LEU A 141 7.08 -9.88 4.06
CA LEU A 141 5.71 -9.93 4.59
C LEU A 141 5.55 -9.14 5.89
N GLU A 142 4.31 -8.85 6.26
CA GLU A 142 3.94 -7.96 7.38
C GLU A 142 4.22 -8.53 8.79
N ASP A 143 4.57 -9.80 8.93
CA ASP A 143 4.93 -10.39 10.22
C ASP A 143 6.32 -9.98 10.73
N GLU A 144 7.01 -9.11 9.99
CA GLU A 144 8.29 -8.51 10.38
C GLU A 144 8.10 -7.14 11.03
N GLU A 145 8.72 -6.92 12.20
CA GLU A 145 8.79 -5.60 12.88
C GLU A 145 9.43 -4.52 11.96
N THR A 146 10.20 -4.96 10.98
CA THR A 146 10.78 -4.17 9.91
C THR A 146 10.48 -4.80 8.56
N MET A 147 9.91 -4.03 7.63
CA MET A 147 9.66 -4.50 6.26
C MET A 147 10.83 -4.11 5.36
N THR A 148 11.46 -5.06 4.68
CA THR A 148 12.50 -4.74 3.69
C THR A 148 11.84 -4.45 2.35
N VAL A 149 12.12 -3.28 1.77
CA VAL A 149 11.49 -2.80 0.53
C VAL A 149 12.52 -2.69 -0.59
N VAL A 150 12.14 -3.15 -1.78
CA VAL A 150 12.91 -3.08 -3.01
C VAL A 150 12.11 -2.28 -4.03
N GLU A 151 12.61 -1.11 -4.42
CA GLU A 151 12.00 -0.29 -5.47
C GLU A 151 12.71 -0.57 -6.81
N TYR A 152 11.94 -0.92 -7.84
CA TYR A 152 12.50 -1.20 -9.17
C TYR A 152 12.24 -0.05 -10.15
N ARG A 153 10.99 0.44 -10.21
CA ARG A 153 10.60 1.46 -11.17
C ARG A 153 9.34 2.19 -10.75
N THR A 154 9.32 3.49 -10.97
CA THR A 154 8.10 4.32 -10.94
C THR A 154 7.93 4.98 -12.30
N SER A 155 6.70 5.06 -12.80
CA SER A 155 6.42 5.73 -14.08
C SER A 155 5.02 6.32 -14.17
N LEU A 156 4.91 7.34 -15.02
CA LEU A 156 3.66 7.95 -15.46
C LEU A 156 3.40 7.60 -16.93
N LYS A 157 2.99 6.36 -17.19
CA LYS A 157 2.72 5.81 -18.52
C LYS A 157 1.69 4.70 -18.44
N ALA A 158 1.03 4.41 -19.56
CA ALA A 158 -0.02 3.39 -19.65
C ALA A 158 0.48 2.02 -20.15
N GLY A 159 1.72 1.67 -19.85
CA GLY A 159 2.28 0.35 -20.18
C GLY A 159 3.78 0.23 -19.91
N ASP A 160 4.21 -0.98 -19.56
CA ASP A 160 5.62 -1.35 -19.41
C ASP A 160 5.83 -2.84 -19.67
N ALA A 161 7.08 -3.22 -19.94
CA ALA A 161 7.48 -4.62 -20.03
C ALA A 161 8.91 -4.79 -19.52
N GLY A 162 9.20 -5.97 -18.98
CA GLY A 162 10.53 -6.27 -18.47
C GLY A 162 10.58 -7.57 -17.69
N THR A 163 11.59 -7.66 -16.83
CA THR A 163 11.85 -8.82 -15.98
C THR A 163 12.14 -8.34 -14.57
N VAL A 164 11.65 -9.08 -13.57
CA VAL A 164 11.96 -8.87 -12.16
C VAL A 164 12.76 -10.06 -11.66
N SER A 165 13.86 -9.79 -10.96
CA SER A 165 14.56 -10.75 -10.11
C SER A 165 14.42 -10.31 -8.66
N SER A 166 13.86 -11.18 -7.83
CA SER A 166 13.45 -10.85 -6.47
C SER A 166 14.65 -10.78 -5.54
N SER A 167 14.86 -9.65 -4.86
CA SER A 167 15.99 -9.51 -3.90
C SER A 167 15.65 -10.03 -2.49
N VAL A 168 14.37 -10.14 -2.17
CA VAL A 168 13.84 -10.54 -0.86
C VAL A 168 12.88 -11.71 -1.00
N ASP A 169 12.68 -12.44 0.09
CA ASP A 169 11.57 -13.40 0.19
C ASP A 169 10.30 -12.64 0.50
N GLY A 170 9.32 -12.69 -0.39
CA GLY A 170 8.11 -11.91 -0.19
C GLY A 170 7.31 -11.76 -1.47
N ILE A 171 6.76 -10.56 -1.66
CA ILE A 171 5.85 -10.25 -2.75
C ILE A 171 6.42 -9.15 -3.64
N ASN A 172 6.26 -9.32 -4.96
CA ASN A 172 6.76 -8.42 -5.98
C ASN A 172 5.65 -8.12 -7.00
N GLY A 173 5.51 -6.86 -7.40
CA GLY A 173 4.52 -6.47 -8.39
C GLY A 173 4.31 -4.96 -8.42
N TRP A 174 3.07 -4.55 -8.69
CA TRP A 174 2.77 -3.15 -8.97
C TRP A 174 1.71 -2.63 -8.02
N LEU A 175 1.93 -1.39 -7.58
CA LEU A 175 0.83 -0.48 -7.30
C LEU A 175 0.47 0.24 -8.61
N PHE A 176 -0.80 0.21 -8.96
CA PHE A 176 -1.37 0.88 -10.11
C PHE A 176 -2.37 1.93 -9.65
N GLU A 177 -2.31 3.12 -10.23
CA GLU A 177 -3.23 4.21 -9.93
C GLU A 177 -3.72 4.88 -11.21
N ASN A 178 -5.03 4.84 -11.41
CA ASN A 178 -5.72 5.60 -12.44
C ASN A 178 -5.99 7.02 -11.94
N ARG A 179 -5.31 8.01 -12.54
CA ARG A 179 -5.51 9.44 -12.25
C ARG A 179 -6.40 10.11 -13.31
N SER A 180 -6.92 9.36 -14.27
CA SER A 180 -7.84 9.86 -15.29
C SER A 180 -9.29 9.91 -14.78
N LYS A 181 -10.14 10.69 -15.43
CA LYS A 181 -11.57 10.82 -15.08
C LYS A 181 -12.47 9.74 -15.68
N GLN A 182 -11.88 8.71 -16.29
CA GLN A 182 -12.60 7.57 -16.84
C GLN A 182 -12.14 6.29 -16.14
N PRO A 183 -13.03 5.31 -15.92
CA PRO A 183 -12.60 3.98 -15.48
C PRO A 183 -11.74 3.32 -16.55
N VAL A 184 -10.80 2.48 -16.13
CA VAL A 184 -9.88 1.78 -17.03
C VAL A 184 -9.66 0.34 -16.57
N THR A 185 -9.22 -0.51 -17.50
CA THR A 185 -8.74 -1.86 -17.16
C THR A 185 -7.24 -1.95 -17.41
N VAL A 186 -6.48 -2.42 -16.41
CA VAL A 186 -5.08 -2.82 -16.61
C VAL A 186 -5.05 -4.27 -17.05
N GLU A 187 -4.39 -4.56 -18.16
CA GLU A 187 -4.06 -5.93 -18.57
C GLU A 187 -2.61 -6.21 -18.20
N VAL A 188 -2.38 -7.21 -17.35
CA VAL A 188 -1.04 -7.68 -16.92
C VAL A 188 -0.83 -9.10 -17.41
N LYS A 189 0.32 -9.37 -18.03
CA LYS A 189 0.78 -10.70 -18.43
C LYS A 189 2.06 -11.02 -17.68
N LEU A 190 2.12 -12.20 -17.10
CA LEU A 190 3.23 -12.67 -16.28
C LEU A 190 3.67 -14.06 -16.75
N ALA A 191 4.97 -14.32 -16.78
CA ALA A 191 5.53 -15.63 -17.05
C ALA A 191 6.79 -15.85 -16.20
N GLY A 192 6.86 -16.95 -15.46
CA GLY A 192 8.04 -17.25 -14.64
C GLY A 192 7.77 -18.14 -13.44
N PHE A 193 8.59 -17.96 -12.41
CA PHE A 193 8.63 -18.81 -11.23
C PHE A 193 8.09 -18.04 -10.01
N TYR A 194 6.78 -18.10 -9.81
CA TYR A 194 6.09 -17.41 -8.72
C TYR A 194 4.87 -18.20 -8.25
N THR A 195 4.30 -17.81 -7.11
CA THR A 195 2.95 -18.22 -6.71
C THR A 195 2.02 -17.02 -6.65
N LEU A 196 0.73 -17.25 -6.82
CA LEU A 196 -0.26 -16.17 -6.68
C LEU A 196 -0.41 -15.80 -5.20
N VAL A 197 -0.56 -14.51 -4.94
CA VAL A 197 -1.06 -14.03 -3.66
C VAL A 197 -2.56 -14.32 -3.59
N PRO A 198 -3.06 -15.01 -2.54
CA PRO A 198 -4.47 -15.32 -2.42
C PRO A 198 -5.35 -14.05 -2.40
N PRO A 199 -6.61 -14.12 -2.89
CA PRO A 199 -7.52 -12.98 -2.87
C PRO A 199 -7.78 -12.45 -1.46
N GLY A 200 -7.56 -11.15 -1.25
CA GLY A 200 -7.78 -10.47 0.03
C GLY A 200 -6.56 -10.46 0.96
N GLU A 201 -5.44 -11.08 0.55
CA GLU A 201 -4.17 -11.01 1.27
C GLU A 201 -3.34 -9.79 0.82
N PRO A 202 -2.34 -9.35 1.62
CA PRO A 202 -1.43 -8.25 1.25
C PRO A 202 -0.80 -8.46 -0.13
N GLY A 203 -0.93 -7.46 -1.01
CA GLY A 203 -0.55 -7.53 -2.42
C GLY A 203 -1.60 -8.11 -3.37
N ASN A 204 -2.78 -8.51 -2.89
CA ASN A 204 -3.97 -8.81 -3.69
C ASN A 204 -5.28 -8.50 -2.93
N GLU A 205 -5.30 -7.37 -2.22
CA GLU A 205 -6.45 -6.95 -1.41
C GLU A 205 -7.70 -6.70 -2.27
N GLY A 206 -7.51 -6.32 -3.54
CA GLY A 206 -8.59 -6.16 -4.51
C GLY A 206 -9.22 -7.48 -4.98
N LYS A 207 -8.78 -8.63 -4.46
CA LYS A 207 -9.35 -9.96 -4.74
C LYS A 207 -9.34 -10.32 -6.22
N ILE A 208 -8.28 -9.92 -6.91
CA ILE A 208 -8.14 -10.12 -8.35
C ILE A 208 -7.67 -11.56 -8.62
N LEU A 209 -8.32 -12.21 -9.58
CA LEU A 209 -7.97 -13.53 -10.06
C LEU A 209 -7.43 -13.45 -11.50
N PRO A 210 -6.46 -14.31 -11.88
CA PRO A 210 -6.10 -14.49 -13.27
C PRO A 210 -7.29 -14.92 -14.12
N VAL A 211 -7.27 -14.51 -15.38
CA VAL A 211 -8.24 -14.93 -16.40
C VAL A 211 -8.14 -16.45 -16.56
N GLY A 212 -9.27 -17.14 -16.36
CA GLY A 212 -9.34 -18.60 -16.48
C GLY A 212 -8.95 -19.38 -15.22
N ALA A 213 -8.69 -18.71 -14.09
CA ALA A 213 -8.61 -19.38 -12.79
C ALA A 213 -9.96 -20.03 -12.46
N LYS A 214 -9.93 -21.32 -12.07
CA LYS A 214 -11.10 -22.07 -11.58
C LYS A 214 -11.18 -22.04 -10.07
#